data_AF-A0A9X3MPQ4-F1
#
_entry.id   AF-A0A9X3MPQ4-F1
#
_cell.length_a   1.000
_cell.length_b   1.000
_cell.length_c   1.000
_cell.angle_alpha   90.00
_cell.angle_beta   90.00
_cell.angle_gamma   90.00
#
_symmetry.space_group_name_H-M   'P 1'
#
loop_
_entity.id
_entity.type
_entity.pdbx_description
1 polymer ?
#
loop_
_entity_poly.entity_id
_entity_poly.type
_entity_poly.pdbx_seq_one_letter_code
_entity_poly.pdbx_strand_id
1 'polypeptide(L)' 'MSSTQQSDVAALAQLLHETAEAHGSFEAIAPPHDWWDWYAAYMHARQAGGTPDEATASADRYMAEVKQVVVSR' A
#
# COMPACT_ATOMS: atom_id res chain seq x y z
N MET A 1 27.85 -1.86 12.99
CA MET A 1 26.51 -2.18 13.50
C MET A 1 26.68 -2.96 14.79
N SER A 2 25.97 -2.60 15.85
CA SER A 2 26.02 -3.34 17.12
C SER A 2 25.23 -4.65 17.01
N SER A 3 25.48 -5.62 17.88
CA SER A 3 24.74 -6.90 17.88
C SER A 3 23.23 -6.70 18.03
N THR A 4 22.80 -5.70 18.81
CA THR A 4 21.39 -5.30 18.93
C THR A 4 20.81 -4.79 17.60
N GLN A 5 21.56 -3.97 16.86
CA GLN A 5 21.11 -3.46 15.57
C GLN A 5 20.96 -4.60 14.54
N GLN A 6 21.79 -5.65 14.64
CA GLN A 6 21.66 -6.83 13.78
C GLN A 6 20.42 -7.67 14.13
N SER A 7 20.12 -7.87 15.42
CA SER A 7 18.89 -8.56 15.83
C SER A 7 17.63 -7.79 15.45
N ASP A 8 17.67 -6.46 15.54
CA ASP A 8 16.54 -5.60 15.15
C ASP A 8 16.26 -5.70 13.65
N VAL A 9 17.32 -5.67 12.82
CA VAL A 9 17.19 -5.86 11.36
C VAL A 9 16.66 -7.26 11.01
N ALA A 10 17.10 -8.30 11.72
CA ALA A 10 16.61 -9.66 11.49
C ALA A 10 15.11 -9.80 11.84
N ALA A 11 14.67 -9.19 12.94
CA ALA A 11 13.26 -9.16 13.32
C ALA A 11 12.41 -8.39 12.29
N LEU A 12 12.90 -7.23 11.81
CA LEU A 12 12.24 -6.47 10.76
C LEU A 12 12.14 -7.25 9.44
N ALA A 13 13.16 -8.05 9.10
CA ALA A 13 13.13 -8.87 7.90
C ALA A 13 12.03 -9.95 7.96
N GLN A 14 11.81 -10.55 9.13
CA GLN A 14 10.72 -11.51 9.32
C GLN A 14 9.34 -10.84 9.18
N LEU A 15 9.15 -9.67 9.80
CA LEU A 15 7.91 -8.91 9.68
C LEU A 15 7.64 -8.45 8.23
N LEU A 16 8.69 -8.04 7.51
CA LEU A 16 8.58 -7.66 6.10
C LEU A 16 8.18 -8.87 5.24
N HIS A 17 8.70 -10.06 5.54
CA HIS A 17 8.33 -11.28 4.82
C HIS A 17 6.85 -11.61 4.98
N GLU A 18 6.33 -11.62 6.22
CA GLU A 18 4.91 -11.80 6.51
C GLU A 18 4.04 -10.75 5.79
N THR A 19 4.46 -9.48 5.83
CA THR A 19 3.77 -8.38 5.16
C THR A 19 3.73 -8.56 3.64
N ALA A 20 4.83 -9.05 3.04
CA ALA A 20 4.91 -9.33 1.61
C ALA A 20 4.00 -10.50 1.20
N GLU A 21 3.88 -11.54 2.02
CA GLU A 21 2.94 -12.66 1.78
C GLU A 21 1.48 -12.19 1.82
N ALA A 22 1.14 -11.34 2.79
CA ALA A 22 -0.19 -10.74 2.89
C ALA A 22 -0.50 -9.84 1.67
N HIS A 23 0.44 -9.00 1.25
CA HIS A 23 0.31 -8.16 0.06
C HIS A 23 0.15 -9.01 -1.21
N GLY A 24 0.98 -10.05 -1.39
CA GLY A 24 0.88 -10.94 -2.55
C GLY A 24 -0.44 -11.70 -2.61
N SER A 25 -0.97 -12.13 -1.45
CA SER A 25 -2.27 -12.80 -1.37
C SER A 25 -3.42 -11.87 -1.77
N PHE A 26 -3.33 -10.59 -1.39
CA PHE A 26 -4.29 -9.56 -1.81
C PHE A 26 -4.22 -9.29 -3.33
N GLU A 27 -3.01 -9.06 -3.86
CA GLU A 27 -2.80 -8.81 -5.29
C GLU A 27 -3.28 -9.98 -6.17
N ALA A 28 -3.12 -11.22 -5.70
CA ALA A 28 -3.54 -12.42 -6.44
C ALA A 28 -5.05 -12.50 -6.69
N ILE A 29 -5.88 -11.84 -5.85
CA ILE A 29 -7.35 -11.85 -5.98
C ILE A 29 -7.92 -10.50 -6.43
N ALA A 30 -7.12 -9.43 -6.38
CA ALA A 30 -7.52 -8.13 -6.88
C ALA A 30 -7.57 -8.12 -8.42
N PRO A 31 -8.42 -7.28 -9.04
CA PRO A 31 -8.34 -7.06 -10.48
C PRO A 31 -6.93 -6.57 -10.88
N PRO A 32 -6.42 -6.92 -12.08
CA PRO A 32 -5.12 -6.45 -12.53
C PRO A 32 -5.02 -4.93 -12.48
N HIS A 33 -4.01 -4.43 -11.77
CA HIS A 33 -3.78 -3.00 -11.63
C HIS A 33 -2.32 -2.74 -11.29
N ASP A 34 -1.88 -1.51 -11.54
CA ASP A 34 -0.60 -1.05 -11.07
C ASP A 34 -0.80 -0.36 -9.71
N TRP A 35 -0.28 -0.96 -8.64
CA TRP A 35 -0.43 -0.43 -7.28
C TRP A 35 0.08 1.02 -7.12
N TRP A 36 1.05 1.45 -7.94
CA TRP A 36 1.55 2.83 -7.92
C TRP A 36 0.52 3.87 -8.37
N ASP A 37 -0.52 3.49 -9.12
CA ASP A 37 -1.61 4.39 -9.49
C ASP A 37 -2.43 4.82 -8.27
N TRP A 38 -2.68 3.90 -7.34
CA TRP A 38 -3.35 4.20 -6.06
C TRP A 38 -2.48 5.15 -5.23
N TYR A 39 -1.18 4.85 -5.12
CA TYR A 39 -0.26 5.71 -4.36
C TYR A 39 -0.06 7.09 -4.98
N ALA A 40 -0.09 7.23 -6.31
CA ALA A 40 -0.01 8.53 -6.96
C ALA A 40 -1.19 9.42 -6.54
N ALA A 41 -2.41 8.89 -6.56
CA ALA A 41 -3.60 9.60 -6.10
C ALA A 41 -3.57 9.90 -4.59
N TYR A 42 -3.14 8.94 -3.77
CA TYR A 42 -2.95 9.13 -2.33
C TYR A 42 -1.95 10.25 -2.03
N MET A 43 -0.75 10.18 -2.64
CA MET A 43 0.32 11.15 -2.43
C MET A 43 -0.10 12.54 -2.89
N HIS A 44 -0.80 12.65 -4.02
CA HIS A 44 -1.34 13.92 -4.49
C HIS A 44 -2.29 14.54 -3.44
N ALA A 45 -3.22 13.75 -2.87
CA ALA A 45 -4.11 14.23 -1.81
C ALA A 45 -3.37 14.63 -0.52
N ARG A 46 -2.34 13.87 -0.12
CA ARG A 46 -1.50 14.22 1.04
C ARG A 46 -0.69 15.49 0.81
N GLN A 47 -0.14 15.68 -0.40
CA GLN A 47 0.58 16.89 -0.78
C GLN A 47 -0.34 18.12 -0.80
N ALA A 48 -1.62 17.93 -1.09
CA ALA A 48 -2.65 18.97 -0.99
C ALA A 48 -3.13 19.24 0.45
N GLY A 49 -2.58 18.55 1.45
CA GLY A 49 -2.90 18.75 2.88
C GLY A 49 -4.05 17.87 3.41
N GLY A 50 -4.60 16.96 2.59
CA GLY A 50 -5.64 16.04 3.04
C GLY A 50 -5.13 15.05 4.08
N THR A 51 -5.99 14.62 5.00
CA THR A 51 -5.74 13.59 6.02
C THR A 51 -5.49 12.20 5.41
N PRO A 52 -4.95 11.22 6.17
CA PRO A 52 -4.78 9.86 5.66
C PRO A 52 -6.08 9.23 5.14
N ASP A 53 -7.20 9.49 5.81
CA ASP A 53 -8.51 8.96 5.43
C ASP A 53 -9.02 9.62 4.14
N GLU A 54 -8.88 10.94 4.00
CA GLU A 54 -9.24 11.65 2.77
C GLU A 54 -8.37 11.22 1.58
N ALA A 55 -7.09 10.99 1.82
CA ALA A 55 -6.17 10.50 0.79
C ALA A 55 -6.49 9.06 0.37
N THR A 56 -6.84 8.20 1.33
CA THR A 56 -7.31 6.83 1.08
C THR A 56 -8.58 6.87 0.23
N ALA A 57 -9.58 7.67 0.63
CA ALA A 57 -10.82 7.83 -0.13
C ALA A 57 -10.58 8.40 -1.53
N SER A 58 -9.62 9.31 -1.69
CA SER A 58 -9.24 9.85 -3.00
C SER A 58 -8.60 8.81 -3.90
N ALA A 59 -7.72 7.96 -3.36
CA ALA A 59 -7.06 6.92 -4.11
C ALA A 59 -8.03 5.79 -4.48
N ASP A 60 -8.90 5.37 -3.57
CA ASP A 60 -9.96 4.39 -3.83
C ASP A 60 -10.89 4.87 -4.96
N ARG A 61 -11.31 6.14 -4.93
CA ARG A 61 -12.10 6.75 -6.02
C ARG A 61 -11.34 6.76 -7.34
N TYR A 62 -10.05 7.12 -7.34
CA TYR A 62 -9.25 7.13 -8.56
C TYR A 62 -9.15 5.74 -9.20
N MET A 63 -8.89 4.71 -8.38
CA MET A 63 -8.83 3.33 -8.88
C MET A 63 -10.17 2.87 -9.44
N ALA A 64 -11.27 3.16 -8.74
CA ALA A 64 -12.61 2.77 -9.19
C ALA A 64 -13.06 3.54 -10.44
N GLU A 65 -12.91 4.85 -10.47
CA GLU A 65 -13.50 5.72 -11.50
C GLU A 65 -12.59 5.88 -12.73
N VAL A 66 -11.27 5.95 -12.55
CA VAL A 66 -10.32 6.19 -13.66
C VAL A 66 -9.69 4.89 -14.14
N LYS A 67 -9.23 4.04 -13.23
CA LYS A 67 -8.59 2.77 -13.58
C LYS A 67 -9.58 1.63 -13.76
N GLN A 68 -10.85 1.81 -13.37
CA GLN A 68 -11.90 0.78 -13.41
C GLN A 68 -11.51 -0.48 -12.62
N VAL A 69 -10.72 -0.30 -11.56
CA VAL A 69 -10.26 -1.34 -10.64
C VAL A 69 -11.04 -1.16 -9.34
N VAL A 70 -11.96 -2.09 -9.08
CA VAL A 70 -12.77 -2.10 -7.87
C VAL A 70 -12.32 -3.26 -6.99
N VAL A 71 -11.77 -2.95 -5.82
CA VAL A 71 -11.47 -3.95 -4.81
C VAL A 71 -12.76 -4.19 -4.02
N SER A 72 -13.42 -5.32 -4.27
CA SER A 72 -14.51 -5.76 -3.39
C SER A 72 -13.89 -6.27 -2.08
N ARG A 73 -14.23 -5.63 -0.96
CA ARG A 73 -13.90 -6.10 0.39
C ARG A 73 -15.00 -7.00 0.94
#